data_AF-A0A1Y3A7V7-F1
#
_entry.id   AF-A0A1Y3A7V7-F1
#
_cell.length_a   1.000
_cell.length_b   1.000
_cell.length_c   1.000
_cell.angle_alpha   90.00
_cell.angle_beta   90.00
_cell.angle_gamma   90.00
#
_symmetry.space_group_name_H-M   'P 1'
#
loop_
_entity.id
_entity.type
_entity.pdbx_description
1 polymer ?
#
loop_
_entity_poly.entity_id
_entity_poly.type
_entity_poly.pdbx_seq_one_letter_code
_entity_poly.pdbx_strand_id
1 'polypeptide(L)'
;MGPRRERAASRDGGVPVVAIGRDGEIQLCEGFHRAAVASVFELDEITVNVLCRHEERQRIRDRIASDPSAARSQEPPIELREHPDLRDLFPDETR
;
A
#
# COMPACT_ATOMS: atom_id res chain seq x y z
N MET A 1 -2.06 -24.67 -7.97
CA MET A 1 -2.81 -23.51 -8.48
C MET A 1 -3.69 -23.00 -7.35
N GLY A 2 -3.27 -21.95 -6.64
CA GLY A 2 -4.12 -21.32 -5.63
C GLY A 2 -5.30 -20.60 -6.29
N PRO A 3 -6.40 -20.34 -5.55
CA PRO A 3 -7.54 -19.61 -6.09
C PRO A 3 -7.06 -18.25 -6.61
N ARG A 4 -7.36 -17.95 -7.88
CA ARG A 4 -7.20 -16.59 -8.42
C ARG A 4 -8.07 -15.70 -7.56
N ARG A 5 -7.46 -14.86 -6.72
CA ARG A 5 -8.17 -13.83 -5.97
C ARG A 5 -8.99 -13.03 -6.97
N GLU A 6 -10.28 -12.96 -6.69
CA GLU A 6 -11.30 -12.32 -7.52
C GLU A 6 -10.83 -10.91 -7.87
N ARG A 7 -10.86 -10.58 -9.17
CA ARG A 7 -10.49 -9.24 -9.65
C ARG A 7 -11.53 -8.27 -9.12
N ALA A 8 -11.21 -7.56 -8.04
CA ALA A 8 -11.94 -6.35 -7.71
C ALA A 8 -11.61 -5.34 -8.81
N ALA A 9 -12.41 -5.36 -9.87
CA ALA A 9 -12.34 -4.34 -10.91
C ALA A 9 -12.43 -2.99 -10.21
N SER A 10 -11.45 -2.11 -10.46
CA SER A 10 -11.47 -0.75 -9.95
C SER A 10 -12.83 -0.13 -10.31
N ARG A 11 -13.64 0.18 -9.28
CA ARG A 11 -14.93 0.89 -9.46
C ARG A 11 -14.72 2.30 -10.02
N ASP A 12 -13.49 2.80 -9.94
CA ASP A 12 -13.04 4.07 -10.50
C ASP A 12 -12.36 3.84 -11.85
N GLY A 13 -12.94 4.38 -12.92
CA GLY A 13 -12.61 4.14 -14.34
C GLY A 13 -11.12 4.23 -14.73
N GLY A 14 -10.38 3.13 -14.51
CA GLY A 14 -9.01 2.97 -15.00
C GLY A 14 -7.90 3.52 -14.09
N VAL A 15 -8.14 3.65 -12.78
CA VAL A 15 -7.04 3.83 -11.81
C VAL A 15 -6.22 2.54 -11.75
N PRO A 16 -4.87 2.58 -11.83
CA PRO A 16 -4.04 1.39 -11.69
C PRO A 16 -4.22 0.77 -10.31
N VAL A 17 -4.13 -0.56 -10.27
CA VAL A 17 -4.39 -1.33 -9.06
C VAL A 17 -3.12 -2.09 -8.67
N VAL A 18 -2.74 -2.04 -7.40
CA VAL A 18 -1.51 -2.66 -6.88
C VAL A 18 -1.78 -3.60 -5.70
N ALA A 19 -0.91 -4.58 -5.52
CA ALA A 19 -0.79 -5.36 -4.29
C ALA A 19 0.52 -4.98 -3.58
N ILE A 20 0.50 -4.99 -2.24
CA ILE A 20 1.70 -4.71 -1.43
C ILE A 20 2.11 -5.98 -0.68
N GLY A 21 3.34 -6.43 -0.94
CA GLY A 21 3.97 -7.60 -0.33
C GLY A 21 4.41 -7.37 1.12
N ARG A 22 5.04 -8.39 1.70
CA ARG A 22 5.55 -8.36 3.09
C ARG A 22 6.66 -7.33 3.30
N ASP A 23 7.51 -7.20 2.29
CA ASP A 23 8.76 -6.43 2.33
C ASP A 23 8.62 -5.08 1.62
N GLY A 24 7.38 -4.67 1.31
CA GLY A 24 7.10 -3.42 0.62
C GLY A 24 7.09 -3.52 -0.91
N GLU A 25 7.37 -4.70 -1.48
CA GLU A 25 7.22 -5.00 -2.91
C GLU A 25 5.83 -4.57 -3.43
N ILE A 26 5.81 -3.69 -4.44
CA ILE A 26 4.59 -3.19 -5.07
C ILE A 26 4.38 -3.90 -6.40
N GLN A 27 3.32 -4.70 -6.49
CA GLN A 27 2.99 -5.43 -7.71
C GLN A 27 1.79 -4.80 -8.43
N LEU A 28 2.00 -4.32 -9.65
CA LEU A 28 0.93 -3.84 -10.53
C LEU A 28 0.03 -5.01 -10.97
N CYS A 29 -1.24 -4.94 -10.60
CA CYS A 29 -2.26 -5.95 -10.89
C CYS A 29 -3.12 -5.56 -12.10
N GLU A 30 -3.50 -4.27 -12.19
CA GLU A 30 -4.32 -3.73 -13.28
C GLU A 30 -3.91 -2.29 -13.63
N GLY A 31 -4.36 -1.79 -14.79
CA GLY A 31 -4.05 -0.42 -15.23
C GLY A 31 -2.70 -0.27 -15.96
N PHE A 32 -2.20 -1.36 -16.55
CA PHE A 32 -0.93 -1.39 -17.31
C PHE A 32 -0.78 -0.27 -18.34
N HIS A 33 -1.85 0.04 -19.08
CA HIS A 33 -1.80 1.12 -20.08
C HIS A 33 -1.51 2.48 -19.43
N ARG A 34 -2.14 2.78 -18.29
CA ARG A 34 -1.94 4.05 -17.60
C ARG A 34 -0.57 4.13 -16.93
N ALA A 35 -0.08 3.02 -16.38
CA ALA A 35 1.29 2.93 -15.86
C ALA A 35 2.32 3.12 -16.98
N ALA A 36 2.12 2.52 -18.15
CA ALA A 36 3.00 2.68 -19.30
C ALA A 36 2.99 4.13 -19.83
N VAL A 37 1.82 4.75 -19.93
CA VAL A 37 1.71 6.18 -20.29
C VAL A 37 2.48 7.04 -19.30
N ALA A 38 2.30 6.83 -17.99
CA ALA A 38 3.04 7.57 -16.97
C ALA A 38 4.56 7.42 -17.09
N SER A 39 5.04 6.21 -17.40
CA SER A 39 6.45 5.95 -17.66
C SER A 39 6.97 6.68 -18.90
N VAL A 40 6.19 6.73 -19.99
CA VAL A 40 6.57 7.45 -21.23
C VAL A 40 6.61 8.96 -21.02
N PHE A 41 5.71 9.48 -20.19
CA PHE A 41 5.68 10.91 -19.83
C PHE A 41 6.64 11.27 -18.69
N GLU A 42 7.44 10.32 -18.21
CA GLU A 42 8.40 10.53 -17.11
C GLU A 42 7.75 11.15 -15.87
N LEU A 43 6.51 10.72 -15.55
CA LEU A 43 5.85 11.16 -14.33
C LEU A 43 6.52 10.53 -13.12
N ASP A 44 6.84 11.35 -12.13
CA ASP A 44 7.46 10.90 -10.88
C ASP A 44 6.54 9.98 -10.07
N GLU A 45 5.23 10.22 -10.12
CA GLU A 45 4.24 9.46 -9.36
C GLU A 45 2.88 9.38 -10.03
N ILE A 46 2.14 8.32 -9.73
CA ILE A 46 0.74 8.14 -10.13
C ILE A 46 -0.11 7.61 -8.98
N THR A 47 -1.36 8.05 -8.92
CA THR A 47 -2.34 7.49 -7.99
C THR A 47 -2.67 6.05 -8.35
N VAL A 48 -2.67 5.17 -7.34
CA VAL A 48 -3.03 3.75 -7.46
C VAL A 48 -4.01 3.34 -6.38
N ASN A 49 -4.81 2.31 -6.68
CA ASN A 49 -5.70 1.65 -5.73
C ASN A 49 -5.02 0.39 -5.18
N VAL A 50 -5.02 0.23 -3.85
CA VAL A 50 -4.45 -0.97 -3.22
C VAL A 50 -5.50 -2.08 -3.11
N LEU A 51 -5.32 -3.15 -3.89
CA LEU A 51 -6.22 -4.31 -3.93
C LEU A 51 -6.08 -5.19 -2.69
N CYS A 52 -4.84 -5.53 -2.34
CA CYS A 52 -4.56 -6.34 -1.18
C CYS A 52 -3.22 -5.98 -0.55
N ARG A 53 -3.14 -6.19 0.75
CA ARG A 53 -1.95 -6.01 1.57
C ARG A 53 -1.57 -7.34 2.20
N HIS A 54 -0.30 -7.47 2.59
CA HIS A 54 0.12 -8.55 3.47
C HIS A 54 -0.71 -8.54 4.75
N GLU A 55 -1.18 -9.71 5.18
CA GLU A 55 -2.16 -9.83 6.28
C GLU A 55 -1.66 -9.22 7.59
N GLU A 56 -0.41 -9.44 7.94
CA GLU A 56 0.20 -8.87 9.15
C GLU A 56 0.24 -7.33 9.10
N ARG A 57 0.52 -6.76 7.93
CA ARG A 57 0.54 -5.30 7.74
C ARG A 57 -0.86 -4.73 7.87
N GLN A 58 -1.85 -5.38 7.24
CA GLN A 58 -3.26 -5.02 7.41
C GLN A 58 -3.68 -5.04 8.89
N ARG A 59 -3.28 -6.05 9.67
CA ARG A 59 -3.59 -6.08 11.12
C ARG A 59 -2.97 -4.91 11.89
N ILE A 60 -1.76 -4.48 11.53
CA ILE A 60 -1.14 -3.28 12.12
C ILE A 60 -1.97 -2.04 11.77
N ARG A 61 -2.38 -1.89 10.50
CA ARG A 61 -3.26 -0.79 10.07
C ARG A 61 -4.57 -0.78 10.84
N ASP A 62 -5.23 -1.93 10.95
CA ASP A 62 -6.51 -2.07 11.64
C ASP A 62 -6.38 -1.72 13.14
N ARG A 63 -5.25 -2.11 13.76
CA ARG A 63 -4.93 -1.74 15.14
C ARG A 63 -4.77 -0.23 15.30
N ILE A 64 -3.98 0.42 14.45
CA ILE A 64 -3.76 1.88 14.51
C ILE A 64 -5.07 2.64 14.21
N ALA A 65 -5.86 2.16 13.26
CA ALA A 65 -7.16 2.75 12.94
C ALA A 65 -8.15 2.63 14.11
N SER A 66 -8.11 1.52 14.86
CA SER A 66 -8.97 1.30 16.03
C SER A 66 -8.48 2.07 17.26
N ASP A 67 -7.16 2.21 17.41
CA ASP A 67 -6.53 2.93 18.51
C ASP A 67 -5.33 3.74 17.99
N PRO A 68 -5.51 5.05 17.71
CA PRO A 68 -4.44 5.91 17.23
C PRO A 68 -3.27 6.07 18.19
N SER A 69 -3.45 5.73 19.48
CA SER A 69 -2.34 5.75 20.44
C SER A 69 -1.35 4.60 20.20
N ALA A 70 -1.79 3.51 19.58
CA ALA A 70 -0.95 2.37 19.22
C ALA A 70 0.18 2.74 18.25
N ALA A 71 0.00 3.78 17.42
CA ALA A 71 1.06 4.32 16.57
C ALA A 71 2.20 5.00 17.35
N ARG A 72 1.96 5.39 18.61
CA ARG A 72 2.94 6.03 19.51
C ARG A 72 3.50 5.10 20.56
N SER A 73 2.75 4.05 20.93
CA SER A 73 3.11 3.15 22.04
C SER A 73 4.14 2.08 21.68
N GLN A 74 4.43 1.87 20.40
CA GLN A 74 5.42 0.91 19.95
C GLN A 74 6.40 1.65 19.06
N GLU A 75 7.68 1.68 19.45
CA GLU A 75 8.76 2.00 18.51
C GLU A 75 8.82 0.83 17.53
N PRO A 76 8.21 0.94 16.34
CA PRO A 76 8.17 -0.17 15.41
C PRO A 76 9.62 -0.41 14.96
N PRO A 77 10.05 -1.66 14.77
CA PRO A 77 11.27 -1.94 14.00
C PRO A 77 11.42 -1.00 12.80
N ILE A 78 12.63 -0.51 12.54
CA ILE A 78 12.92 0.45 11.45
C ILE A 78 12.34 -0.04 10.11
N GLU A 79 12.38 -1.35 9.87
CA GLU A 79 11.78 -2.04 8.72
C GLU A 79 10.26 -1.81 8.55
N LEU A 80 9.53 -1.51 9.62
CA LEU A 80 8.10 -1.16 9.56
C LEU A 80 7.90 0.34 9.27
N ARG A 81 8.80 1.21 9.75
CA ARG A 81 8.74 2.67 9.48
C ARG A 81 9.07 3.01 8.04
N GLU A 82 9.94 2.23 7.40
CA GLU A 82 10.30 2.40 5.99
C GLU A 82 9.34 1.70 5.02
N HIS A 83 8.47 0.83 5.54
CA HIS A 83 7.55 0.05 4.70
C HIS A 83 6.51 0.97 4.03
N PRO A 84 6.34 0.93 2.70
CA PRO A 84 5.48 1.87 1.97
C PRO A 84 4.00 1.84 2.39
N ASP A 85 3.51 0.71 2.92
CA ASP A 85 2.15 0.60 3.43
C ASP A 85 1.93 1.19 4.84
N LEU A 86 3.00 1.35 5.63
CA LEU A 86 2.91 1.70 7.05
C LEU A 86 3.59 3.01 7.43
N ARG A 87 4.54 3.50 6.62
CA ARG A 87 5.31 4.72 6.91
C ARG A 87 4.44 5.91 7.29
N ASP A 88 3.31 6.11 6.60
CA ASP A 88 2.41 7.25 6.80
C ASP A 88 1.48 7.10 8.02
N LEU A 89 1.56 5.97 8.74
CA LEU A 89 0.74 5.70 9.92
C LEU A 89 1.45 6.04 11.23
N PHE A 90 2.77 6.19 11.19
CA PHE A 90 3.56 6.58 12.34
C PHE A 90 3.76 8.09 12.32
N PRO A 91 3.59 8.78 13.45
CA PRO A 91 3.87 10.20 13.52
C PRO A 91 5.37 10.43 13.31
N ASP A 92 5.70 11.48 12.56
CA ASP A 92 7.07 11.99 12.54
C ASP A 92 7.46 12.35 13.98
N GLU A 93 8.61 11.87 14.46
CA GLU A 93 9.12 12.18 15.81
C GLU A 93 9.50 13.67 15.98
N THR A 94 9.17 14.52 15.01
CA THR A 94 9.47 15.95 15.00
C THR A 94 8.20 16.79 14.91
N ARG A 95 7.55 17.03 16.05
CA ARG A 95 6.97 18.35 16.36
C ARG A 95 6.73 18.57 17.85
#